data_AF-A0A7W6WW04-F1
#
_entry.id   AF-A0A7W6WW04-F1
#
_cell.length_a   1.000
_cell.length_b   1.000
_cell.length_c   1.000
_cell.angle_alpha   90.00
_cell.angle_beta   90.00
_cell.angle_gamma   90.00
#
_symmetry.space_group_name_H-M   'P 1'
#
loop_
_entity.id
_entity.type
_entity.pdbx_description
1 polymer ?
#
loop_
_entity_poly.entity_id
_entity_poly.type
_entity_poly.pdbx_seq_one_letter_code
_entity_poly.pdbx_strand_id
1 'polypeptide(L)'
;MKLAVFVATILAAFAGAAHAQDDVHIREATKAEAEAFSERVFAGPPGRKLYACFVRRYDADHLARHPKQKVASMKLLMSAEYDNEVKDLRYSFRLGFKYRHRSGDFDSSGSCSHAVFEDSGNEVRFGCGVDCEGGGIGVALSKDDKSAIVRLERVRVWQNNKPDDDAEQSLVGGADDRVFRLDRVDNGECASLVTDRKELAALRHK
;
A
#
# COMPACT_ATOMS: atom_id res chain seq x y z
N MET A 1 67.14 -36.43 -7.12
CA MET A 1 66.27 -35.80 -8.13
C MET A 1 64.98 -36.61 -8.25
N LYS A 2 63.90 -36.14 -7.64
CA LYS A 2 62.54 -36.69 -7.79
C LYS A 2 61.57 -35.50 -7.86
N LEU A 3 60.83 -35.45 -8.96
CA LEU A 3 59.83 -34.44 -9.30
C LEU A 3 58.76 -34.32 -8.22
N ALA A 4 58.46 -33.10 -7.78
CA ALA A 4 57.23 -32.77 -7.06
C ALA A 4 56.29 -32.04 -8.04
N VAL A 5 55.20 -32.72 -8.38
CA VAL A 5 54.09 -32.20 -9.18
C VAL A 5 53.25 -31.30 -8.27
N PHE A 6 53.18 -30.01 -8.57
CA PHE A 6 52.21 -29.11 -7.95
C PHE A 6 50.91 -29.11 -8.75
N VAL A 7 49.84 -29.57 -8.11
CA VAL A 7 48.47 -29.63 -8.62
C VAL A 7 47.90 -28.21 -8.68
N ALA A 8 47.50 -27.79 -9.89
CA ALA A 8 46.76 -26.55 -10.10
C ALA A 8 45.33 -26.69 -9.56
N THR A 9 44.99 -25.90 -8.54
CA THR A 9 43.63 -25.80 -8.01
C THR A 9 42.87 -24.73 -8.80
N ILE A 10 41.99 -25.18 -9.69
CA ILE A 10 41.01 -24.33 -10.37
C ILE A 10 39.88 -24.07 -9.36
N LEU A 11 39.84 -22.88 -8.75
CA LEU A 11 38.63 -22.43 -8.05
C LEU A 11 37.59 -22.06 -9.10
N ALA A 12 36.56 -22.91 -9.21
CA ALA A 12 35.37 -22.64 -10.01
C ALA A 12 34.67 -21.38 -9.48
N ALA A 13 34.43 -20.45 -10.40
CA ALA A 13 33.60 -19.28 -10.17
C ALA A 13 32.16 -19.72 -9.87
N PHE A 14 31.74 -19.61 -8.62
CA PHE A 14 30.32 -19.56 -8.30
C PHE A 14 29.81 -18.18 -8.72
N ALA A 15 29.36 -18.09 -9.97
CA ALA A 15 28.43 -17.06 -10.40
C ALA A 15 27.12 -17.29 -9.62
N GLY A 16 27.08 -16.77 -8.39
CA GLY A 16 25.82 -16.55 -7.71
C GLY A 16 25.05 -15.56 -8.56
N ALA A 17 23.99 -16.03 -9.21
CA ALA A 17 22.94 -15.17 -9.73
C ALA A 17 22.31 -14.48 -8.52
N ALA A 18 22.90 -13.36 -8.10
CA ALA A 18 22.23 -12.39 -7.27
C ALA A 18 21.01 -11.96 -8.09
N HIS A 19 19.83 -12.34 -7.61
CA HIS A 19 18.62 -11.68 -8.03
C HIS A 19 18.86 -10.18 -7.82
N ALA A 20 18.96 -9.43 -8.92
CA ALA A 20 18.96 -7.99 -8.87
C ALA A 20 17.67 -7.58 -8.16
N GLN A 21 17.76 -7.30 -6.86
CA GLN A 21 16.90 -6.29 -6.27
C GLN A 21 17.28 -5.04 -7.04
N ASP A 22 16.36 -4.54 -7.85
CA ASP A 22 16.46 -3.17 -8.32
C ASP A 22 16.65 -2.33 -7.05
N ASP A 23 17.86 -1.83 -6.81
CA ASP A 23 18.17 -0.91 -5.74
C ASP A 23 17.48 0.41 -6.07
N VAL A 24 16.17 0.43 -5.86
CA VAL A 24 15.34 1.63 -5.97
C VAL A 24 15.78 2.53 -4.83
N HIS A 25 16.67 3.47 -5.14
CA HIS A 25 17.05 4.50 -4.18
C HIS A 25 15.83 5.40 -3.95
N ILE A 26 15.49 5.62 -2.69
CA ILE A 26 14.36 6.42 -2.24
C ILE A 26 14.93 7.62 -1.50
N ARG A 27 14.52 8.84 -1.88
CA ARG A 27 14.78 10.05 -1.10
C ARG A 27 13.51 10.56 -0.42
N GLU A 28 13.71 11.26 0.68
CA GLU A 28 12.65 12.02 1.31
C GLU A 28 12.23 13.22 0.43
N ALA A 29 10.93 13.49 0.42
CA ALA A 29 10.38 14.68 -0.20
C ALA A 29 10.77 15.94 0.59
N THR A 30 10.97 17.05 -0.13
CA THR A 30 10.86 18.35 0.52
C THR A 30 9.42 18.59 0.97
N LYS A 31 9.22 19.51 1.92
CA LYS A 31 7.88 19.87 2.41
C LYS A 31 6.92 20.27 1.27
N ALA A 32 7.38 21.13 0.37
CA ALA A 32 6.57 21.59 -0.77
C ALA A 32 6.18 20.45 -1.72
N GLU A 33 7.09 19.50 -1.96
CA GLU A 33 6.84 18.32 -2.78
C GLU A 33 5.81 17.39 -2.12
N ALA A 34 5.92 17.17 -0.82
CA ALA A 34 4.97 16.38 -0.05
C ALA A 34 3.57 17.02 -0.01
N GLU A 35 3.50 18.34 0.17
CA GLU A 35 2.26 19.11 0.14
C GLU A 35 1.58 19.05 -1.22
N ALA A 36 2.34 19.23 -2.31
CA ALA A 36 1.80 19.14 -3.68
C ALA A 36 1.27 17.73 -4.01
N PHE A 37 1.98 16.69 -3.55
CA PHE A 37 1.49 15.31 -3.71
C PHE A 37 0.23 15.06 -2.90
N SER A 38 0.19 15.54 -1.65
CA SER A 38 -0.98 15.47 -0.78
C SER A 38 -2.20 16.15 -1.41
N GLU A 39 -2.03 17.36 -1.95
CA GLU A 39 -3.10 18.10 -2.63
C GLU A 39 -3.70 17.30 -3.81
N ARG A 40 -2.86 16.62 -4.60
CA ARG A 40 -3.31 15.73 -5.67
C ARG A 40 -4.04 14.50 -5.15
N VAL A 41 -3.57 13.89 -4.06
CA VAL A 41 -4.23 12.72 -3.46
C VAL A 41 -5.61 13.10 -2.93
N PHE A 42 -5.74 14.23 -2.26
CA PHE A 42 -6.98 14.62 -1.58
C PHE A 42 -7.90 15.55 -2.38
N ALA A 43 -7.45 16.05 -3.54
CA ALA A 43 -8.20 16.91 -4.45
C ALA A 43 -8.83 18.14 -3.76
N GLY A 44 -8.12 18.73 -2.78
CA GLY A 44 -8.62 19.90 -2.06
C GLY A 44 -7.60 20.51 -1.10
N PRO A 45 -7.80 21.79 -0.72
CA PRO A 45 -6.93 22.50 0.20
C PRO A 45 -7.01 21.88 1.61
N PRO A 46 -5.94 21.96 2.42
CA PRO A 46 -5.92 21.41 3.77
C PRO A 46 -7.03 22.02 4.63
N GLY A 47 -8.13 21.27 4.80
CA GLY A 47 -9.17 21.52 5.79
C GLY A 47 -8.88 20.77 7.09
N ARG A 48 -9.85 20.74 8.02
CA ARG A 48 -9.70 19.97 9.28
C ARG A 48 -9.40 18.49 9.02
N LYS A 49 -10.05 17.90 8.02
CA LYS A 49 -9.81 16.51 7.60
C LYS A 49 -10.24 16.31 6.14
N LEU A 50 -9.38 15.69 5.35
CA LEU A 50 -9.59 15.34 3.95
C LEU A 50 -9.62 13.83 3.77
N TYR A 51 -10.34 13.39 2.74
CA TYR A 51 -10.49 11.97 2.40
C TYR A 51 -10.32 11.76 0.91
N ALA A 52 -9.75 10.62 0.56
CA ALA A 52 -9.70 10.12 -0.81
C ALA A 52 -10.04 8.63 -0.80
N CYS A 53 -11.09 8.25 -1.52
CA CYS A 53 -11.49 6.86 -1.68
C CYS A 53 -11.08 6.32 -3.05
N PHE A 54 -10.51 5.11 -3.05
CA PHE A 54 -10.16 4.37 -4.25
C PHE A 54 -10.64 2.94 -4.15
N VAL A 55 -11.20 2.41 -5.23
CA VAL A 55 -11.81 1.07 -5.24
C VAL A 55 -11.43 0.30 -6.49
N ARG A 56 -11.27 -1.01 -6.33
CA ARG A 56 -11.20 -1.97 -7.43
C ARG A 56 -12.06 -3.18 -7.13
N ARG A 57 -12.79 -3.63 -8.15
CA ARG A 57 -13.56 -4.87 -8.14
C ARG A 57 -13.16 -5.65 -9.39
N TYR A 58 -12.86 -6.93 -9.22
CA TYR A 58 -12.49 -7.81 -10.32
C TYR A 58 -13.65 -8.74 -10.64
N ASP A 59 -13.97 -8.86 -11.92
CA ASP A 59 -14.99 -9.80 -12.40
C ASP A 59 -14.42 -11.23 -12.50
N ALA A 60 -15.32 -12.18 -12.77
CA ALA A 60 -14.95 -13.59 -12.90
C ALA A 60 -13.95 -13.82 -14.03
N ASP A 61 -14.07 -13.10 -15.15
CA ASP A 61 -13.20 -13.25 -16.32
C ASP A 61 -11.77 -12.80 -16.02
N HIS A 62 -11.60 -11.70 -15.29
CA HIS A 62 -10.30 -11.25 -14.81
C HIS A 62 -9.70 -12.27 -13.86
N LEU A 63 -10.46 -12.70 -12.85
CA LEU A 63 -9.96 -13.67 -11.85
C LEU A 63 -9.63 -15.04 -12.47
N ALA A 64 -10.30 -15.44 -13.55
CA ALA A 64 -9.96 -16.64 -14.31
C ALA A 64 -8.62 -16.51 -15.05
N ARG A 65 -8.29 -15.31 -15.55
CA ARG A 65 -7.00 -15.02 -16.19
C ARG A 65 -5.84 -14.80 -15.21
N HIS A 66 -6.15 -14.50 -13.95
CA HIS A 66 -5.18 -14.27 -12.87
C HIS A 66 -5.34 -15.32 -11.75
N PRO A 67 -5.01 -16.59 -12.00
CA PRO A 67 -5.35 -17.69 -11.10
C PRO A 67 -4.64 -17.62 -9.74
N LYS A 68 -3.53 -16.87 -9.62
CA LYS A 68 -2.80 -16.69 -8.35
C LYS A 68 -3.31 -15.49 -7.55
N GLN A 69 -4.22 -14.69 -8.10
CA GLN A 69 -4.81 -13.56 -7.40
C GLN A 69 -5.73 -14.05 -6.30
N LYS A 70 -5.54 -13.55 -5.09
CA LYS A 70 -6.35 -13.87 -3.91
C LYS A 70 -7.43 -12.84 -3.69
N VAL A 71 -7.14 -11.55 -3.96
CA VAL A 71 -8.05 -10.43 -3.70
C VAL A 71 -9.06 -10.28 -4.84
N ALA A 72 -10.36 -10.35 -4.53
CA ALA A 72 -11.45 -10.15 -5.49
C ALA A 72 -11.93 -8.69 -5.56
N SER A 73 -11.79 -7.95 -4.46
CA SER A 73 -12.07 -6.52 -4.41
C SER A 73 -11.25 -5.84 -3.33
N MET A 74 -10.88 -4.59 -3.55
CA MET A 74 -10.11 -3.78 -2.62
C MET A 74 -10.68 -2.35 -2.58
N LYS A 75 -10.72 -1.78 -1.39
CA LYS A 75 -11.05 -0.38 -1.11
C LYS A 75 -9.90 0.22 -0.30
N LEU A 76 -9.48 1.41 -0.67
CA LEU A 76 -8.50 2.21 0.07
C LEU A 76 -9.14 3.54 0.40
N LEU A 77 -9.25 3.85 1.69
CA LEU A 77 -9.56 5.17 2.18
C LEU A 77 -8.29 5.79 2.74
N MET A 78 -7.83 6.87 2.12
CA MET A 78 -6.78 7.71 2.69
C MET A 78 -7.41 8.90 3.40
N SER A 79 -6.77 9.36 4.48
CA SER A 79 -7.13 10.60 5.14
C SER A 79 -5.92 11.46 5.46
N ALA A 80 -6.08 12.78 5.36
CA ALA A 80 -5.13 13.77 5.86
C ALA A 80 -5.82 14.64 6.91
N GLU A 81 -5.18 14.85 8.05
CA GLU A 81 -5.67 15.67 9.15
C GLU A 81 -4.53 16.50 9.71
N TYR A 82 -4.78 17.79 9.94
CA TYR A 82 -3.79 18.65 10.58
C TYR A 82 -3.79 18.41 12.09
N ASP A 83 -2.66 17.98 12.62
CA ASP A 83 -2.46 17.75 14.05
C ASP A 83 -1.95 19.03 14.70
N ASN A 84 -2.75 19.61 15.59
CA ASN A 84 -2.44 20.89 16.24
C ASN A 84 -1.33 20.78 17.29
N GLU A 85 -1.06 19.58 17.82
CA GLU A 85 -0.04 19.37 18.85
C GLU A 85 1.34 19.37 18.21
N VAL A 86 1.51 18.62 17.12
CA VAL A 86 2.78 18.56 16.38
C VAL A 86 2.88 19.59 15.25
N LYS A 87 1.79 20.34 15.00
CA LYS A 87 1.67 21.39 13.98
C LYS A 87 1.98 20.92 12.55
N ASP A 88 1.59 19.70 12.23
CA ASP A 88 1.89 19.06 10.95
C ASP A 88 0.72 18.19 10.43
N LEU A 89 0.76 17.82 9.15
CA LEU A 89 -0.23 16.93 8.54
C LEU A 89 0.06 15.47 8.90
N ARG A 90 -0.96 14.77 9.39
CA ARG A 90 -0.94 13.33 9.62
C ARG A 90 -1.73 12.63 8.55
N TYR A 91 -1.11 11.61 7.98
CA TYR A 91 -1.71 10.74 6.97
C TYR A 91 -2.08 9.40 7.61
N SER A 92 -3.23 8.88 7.23
CA SER A 92 -3.68 7.56 7.67
C SER A 92 -4.38 6.85 6.52
N PHE A 93 -4.42 5.53 6.61
CA PHE A 93 -5.12 4.70 5.64
C PHE A 93 -6.01 3.68 6.33
N ARG A 94 -7.08 3.32 5.64
CA ARG A 94 -7.87 2.14 5.90
C ARG A 94 -7.98 1.36 4.59
N LEU A 95 -7.57 0.11 4.62
CA LEU A 95 -7.63 -0.82 3.52
C LEU A 95 -8.70 -1.85 3.85
N GLY A 96 -9.67 -2.05 2.97
CA GLY A 96 -10.63 -3.16 3.09
C GLY A 96 -10.63 -4.00 1.83
N PHE A 97 -10.80 -5.30 1.96
CA PHE A 97 -10.76 -6.21 0.83
C PHE A 97 -11.57 -7.49 1.06
N LYS A 98 -11.81 -8.20 -0.04
CA LYS A 98 -12.47 -9.51 -0.05
C LYS A 98 -11.59 -10.52 -0.75
N TYR A 99 -11.49 -11.72 -0.20
CA TYR A 99 -10.84 -12.84 -0.87
C TYR A 99 -11.81 -13.47 -1.89
N ARG A 100 -11.27 -13.99 -3.00
CA ARG A 100 -12.07 -14.78 -3.96
C ARG A 100 -12.50 -16.14 -3.42
N HIS A 101 -11.71 -16.72 -2.50
CA HIS A 101 -11.84 -18.11 -2.06
C HIS A 101 -12.27 -18.23 -0.59
N ARG A 102 -12.51 -17.10 0.07
CA ARG A 102 -12.92 -17.05 1.48
C ARG A 102 -13.92 -15.91 1.68
N SER A 103 -15.05 -16.23 2.31
CA SER A 103 -16.05 -15.25 2.69
C SER A 103 -15.58 -14.38 3.86
N GLY A 104 -15.93 -13.10 3.83
CA GLY A 104 -15.66 -12.15 4.90
C GLY A 104 -15.31 -10.77 4.34
N ASP A 105 -15.50 -9.76 5.17
CA ASP A 105 -14.96 -8.41 4.97
C ASP A 105 -13.71 -8.28 5.84
N PHE A 106 -12.58 -8.10 5.17
CA PHE A 106 -11.27 -8.02 5.81
C PHE A 106 -10.73 -6.61 5.70
N ASP A 107 -9.98 -6.19 6.71
CA ASP A 107 -9.45 -4.85 6.77
C ASP A 107 -8.07 -4.78 7.41
N SER A 108 -7.39 -3.67 7.16
CA SER A 108 -6.12 -3.29 7.73
C SER A 108 -6.04 -1.77 7.76
N SER A 109 -5.43 -1.19 8.79
CA SER A 109 -5.32 0.27 8.90
C SER A 109 -4.05 0.67 9.61
N GLY A 110 -3.65 1.92 9.42
CA GLY A 110 -2.52 2.50 10.12
C GLY A 110 -2.21 3.91 9.66
N SER A 111 -0.98 4.34 9.93
CA SER A 111 -0.49 5.67 9.58
C SER A 111 0.37 5.63 8.32
N CYS A 112 0.48 6.77 7.63
CA CYS A 112 1.43 6.92 6.54
C CYS A 112 2.48 7.97 6.87
N SER A 113 3.70 7.73 6.42
CA SER A 113 4.77 8.72 6.40
C SER A 113 4.45 9.84 5.42
N HIS A 114 5.26 10.89 5.46
CA HIS A 114 5.34 11.84 4.36
C HIS A 114 5.70 11.14 3.04
N ALA A 115 5.42 11.83 1.93
CA ALA A 115 5.73 11.34 0.60
C ALA A 115 7.23 11.05 0.45
N VAL A 116 7.55 9.96 -0.23
CA VAL A 116 8.91 9.61 -0.64
C VAL A 116 8.98 9.52 -2.15
N PHE A 117 10.15 9.82 -2.69
CA PHE A 117 10.42 9.90 -4.12
C PHE A 117 11.40 8.81 -4.51
N GLU A 118 11.09 8.06 -5.56
CA GLU A 118 12.12 7.24 -6.20
C GLU A 118 13.13 8.18 -6.88
N ASP A 119 14.43 7.91 -6.71
CA ASP A 119 15.53 8.73 -7.23
C ASP A 119 15.50 8.88 -8.76
N SER A 120 14.90 7.91 -9.46
CA SER A 120 14.66 7.98 -10.90
C SER A 120 13.59 9.02 -11.30
N GLY A 121 12.97 9.69 -10.31
CA GLY A 121 12.06 10.83 -10.46
C GLY A 121 10.64 10.48 -10.93
N ASN A 122 10.34 9.20 -11.15
CA ASN A 122 9.11 8.80 -11.83
C ASN A 122 7.95 8.42 -10.91
N GLU A 123 8.20 8.13 -9.63
CA GLU A 123 7.15 7.76 -8.71
C GLU A 123 7.30 8.45 -7.35
N VAL A 124 6.20 9.07 -6.92
CA VAL A 124 6.01 9.64 -5.58
C VAL A 124 4.97 8.78 -4.87
N ARG A 125 5.26 8.38 -3.64
CA ARG A 125 4.33 7.55 -2.87
C ARG A 125 4.34 7.86 -1.38
N PHE A 126 3.21 7.60 -0.74
CA PHE A 126 3.15 7.44 0.70
C PHE A 126 3.64 6.06 1.10
N GLY A 127 4.45 5.98 2.17
CA GLY A 127 4.74 4.73 2.87
C GLY A 127 3.76 4.56 4.03
N CYS A 128 2.86 3.58 3.95
CA CYS A 128 1.80 3.38 4.93
C CYS A 128 2.05 2.11 5.72
N GLY A 129 2.23 2.24 7.04
CA GLY A 129 2.56 1.16 7.95
C GLY A 129 1.41 0.79 8.88
N VAL A 130 1.30 -0.49 9.20
CA VAL A 130 0.41 -1.05 10.22
C VAL A 130 1.21 -1.21 11.51
N ASP A 131 0.63 -0.76 12.62
CA ASP A 131 1.29 -0.78 13.93
C ASP A 131 1.71 -2.20 14.39
N CYS A 132 2.67 -2.26 15.32
CA CYS A 132 3.16 -3.49 15.93
C CYS A 132 3.64 -4.54 14.90
N GLU A 133 4.52 -4.12 13.99
CA GLU A 133 5.10 -4.96 12.92
C GLU A 133 4.04 -5.56 11.98
N GLY A 134 2.92 -4.86 11.80
CA GLY A 134 1.85 -5.29 10.91
C GLY A 134 2.22 -5.24 9.43
N GLY A 135 3.37 -4.65 9.06
CA GLY A 135 3.81 -4.49 7.68
C GLY A 135 3.29 -3.18 7.07
N GLY A 136 3.13 -3.11 5.76
CA GLY A 136 2.70 -1.88 5.09
C GLY A 136 2.41 -2.00 3.60
N ILE A 137 2.00 -0.86 3.05
CA ILE A 137 1.75 -0.63 1.63
C ILE A 137 2.43 0.67 1.18
N GLY A 138 2.87 0.70 -0.07
CA GLY A 138 3.18 1.94 -0.78
C GLY A 138 1.97 2.44 -1.55
N VAL A 139 1.64 3.72 -1.48
CA VAL A 139 0.52 4.30 -2.24
C VAL A 139 1.01 5.45 -3.12
N ALA A 140 1.02 5.22 -4.43
CA ALA A 140 1.29 6.25 -5.44
C ALA A 140 -0.01 6.67 -6.16
N LEU A 141 0.06 7.72 -6.97
CA LEU A 141 -1.01 8.07 -7.92
C LEU A 141 -0.60 7.72 -9.35
N SER A 142 -1.58 7.39 -10.18
CA SER A 142 -1.43 7.38 -11.63
C SER A 142 -1.10 8.80 -12.14
N LYS A 143 -0.50 8.89 -13.32
CA LYS A 143 -0.09 10.18 -13.92
C LYS A 143 -1.24 11.17 -14.13
N ASP A 144 -2.47 10.67 -14.22
CA ASP A 144 -3.70 11.45 -14.40
C ASP A 144 -4.49 11.67 -13.10
N ASP A 145 -3.96 11.25 -11.94
CA ASP A 145 -4.54 11.39 -10.60
C ASP A 145 -5.89 10.68 -10.39
N LYS A 146 -6.32 9.87 -11.35
CA LYS A 146 -7.60 9.13 -11.32
C LYS A 146 -7.50 7.77 -10.65
N SER A 147 -6.30 7.30 -10.32
CA SER A 147 -6.12 6.01 -9.67
C SER A 147 -5.00 6.05 -8.64
N ALA A 148 -5.18 5.28 -7.57
CA ALA A 148 -4.09 4.94 -6.66
C ALA A 148 -3.41 3.65 -7.13
N ILE A 149 -2.09 3.60 -7.03
CA ILE A 149 -1.28 2.39 -7.23
C ILE A 149 -0.81 1.92 -5.87
N VAL A 150 -1.44 0.86 -5.36
CA VAL A 150 -1.11 0.24 -4.08
C VAL A 150 -0.10 -0.87 -4.32
N ARG A 151 1.10 -0.71 -3.77
CA ARG A 151 2.13 -1.75 -3.70
C ARG A 151 2.02 -2.43 -2.35
N LEU A 152 1.66 -3.70 -2.37
CA LEU A 152 1.53 -4.51 -1.19
C LEU A 152 2.77 -5.38 -1.02
N GLU A 153 3.41 -5.28 0.14
CA GLU A 153 4.39 -6.26 0.59
C GLU A 153 3.72 -7.28 1.50
N ARG A 154 3.27 -6.80 2.66
CA ARG A 154 2.53 -7.58 3.64
C ARG A 154 1.77 -6.62 4.54
N VAL A 155 0.52 -6.92 4.83
CA VAL A 155 -0.23 -6.24 5.90
C VAL A 155 -0.90 -7.25 6.81
N ARG A 156 -0.92 -7.00 8.12
CA ARG A 156 -1.74 -7.73 9.09
C ARG A 156 -3.21 -7.42 8.81
N VAL A 157 -4.06 -8.44 8.98
CA VAL A 157 -5.45 -8.41 8.57
C VAL A 157 -6.35 -8.73 9.74
N TRP A 158 -7.44 -7.97 9.86
CA TRP A 158 -8.53 -8.22 10.78
C TRP A 158 -9.79 -8.57 9.98
N GLN A 159 -10.72 -9.24 10.64
CA GLN A 159 -12.09 -9.36 10.14
C GLN A 159 -12.93 -8.31 10.84
N ASN A 160 -13.62 -7.46 10.06
CA ASN A 160 -14.41 -6.35 10.58
C ASN A 160 -15.39 -6.74 11.71
N ASN A 161 -15.93 -7.97 11.68
CA ASN A 161 -16.90 -8.46 12.66
C ASN A 161 -16.27 -9.20 13.86
N LYS A 162 -14.95 -9.40 13.87
CA LYS A 162 -14.20 -10.14 14.91
C LYS A 162 -12.81 -9.53 15.12
N PRO A 163 -12.72 -8.34 15.73
CA PRO A 163 -11.43 -7.67 15.95
C PRO A 163 -10.55 -8.37 17.00
N ASP A 164 -11.14 -9.15 17.90
CA ASP A 164 -10.47 -9.83 19.02
C ASP A 164 -10.08 -11.30 18.74
N ASP A 165 -10.48 -11.88 17.61
CA ASP A 165 -9.89 -13.14 17.16
C ASP A 165 -8.47 -12.80 16.70
N ASP A 166 -7.47 -13.38 17.35
CA ASP A 166 -6.04 -13.15 17.08
C ASP A 166 -5.81 -13.01 15.57
N ALA A 167 -5.13 -11.94 15.16
CA ALA A 167 -4.83 -11.65 13.77
C ALA A 167 -3.86 -12.69 13.20
N GLU A 168 -4.34 -13.90 12.96
CA GLU A 168 -3.55 -15.07 12.55
C GLU A 168 -3.13 -14.98 11.07
N GLN A 169 -3.57 -13.95 10.33
CA GLN A 169 -3.36 -13.89 8.89
C GLN A 169 -2.87 -12.51 8.43
N SER A 170 -1.86 -12.54 7.55
CA SER A 170 -1.41 -11.39 6.80
C SER A 170 -1.82 -11.53 5.34
N LEU A 171 -2.22 -10.43 4.71
CA LEU A 171 -2.32 -10.35 3.27
C LEU A 171 -0.92 -10.06 2.74
N VAL A 172 -0.29 -11.07 2.13
CA VAL A 172 1.04 -10.96 1.52
C VAL A 172 0.92 -10.74 0.01
N GLY A 173 1.69 -9.80 -0.51
CA GLY A 173 1.82 -9.55 -1.94
C GLY A 173 2.40 -10.76 -2.65
N GLY A 174 1.70 -11.25 -3.68
CA GLY A 174 2.11 -12.37 -4.50
C GLY A 174 2.23 -11.98 -5.97
N ALA A 175 2.45 -12.95 -6.86
CA ALA A 175 2.58 -12.71 -8.30
C ALA A 175 1.43 -11.84 -8.89
N ASP A 176 0.19 -12.09 -8.44
CA ASP A 176 -1.00 -11.37 -8.90
C ASP A 176 -1.61 -10.44 -7.82
N ASP A 177 -0.99 -10.32 -6.64
CA ASP A 177 -1.49 -9.49 -5.51
C ASP A 177 -0.44 -8.49 -5.00
N ARG A 178 0.63 -8.22 -5.77
CA ARG A 178 1.69 -7.28 -5.35
C ARG A 178 1.36 -5.83 -5.67
N VAL A 179 0.62 -5.59 -6.76
CA VAL A 179 0.30 -4.23 -7.22
C VAL A 179 -1.17 -4.16 -7.61
N PHE A 180 -1.89 -3.22 -6.99
CA PHE A 180 -3.29 -2.96 -7.30
C PHE A 180 -3.45 -1.54 -7.84
N ARG A 181 -4.12 -1.43 -8.99
CA ARG A 181 -4.64 -0.14 -9.48
C ARG A 181 -6.07 0.00 -8.97
N LEU A 182 -6.30 1.00 -8.12
CA LEU A 182 -7.61 1.33 -7.56
C LEU A 182 -8.11 2.62 -8.21
N ASP A 183 -9.32 2.59 -8.76
CA ASP A 183 -9.90 3.76 -9.40
C ASP A 183 -10.46 4.71 -8.32
N ARG A 184 -10.19 6.01 -8.45
CA ARG A 184 -10.73 7.04 -7.56
C ARG A 184 -12.24 7.08 -7.71
N VAL A 185 -12.94 7.11 -6.57
CA VAL A 185 -14.40 7.14 -6.50
C VAL A 185 -14.86 8.12 -5.43
N ASP A 186 -16.18 8.29 -5.33
CA ASP A 186 -16.81 9.03 -4.25
C ASP A 186 -16.43 8.48 -2.87
N ASN A 187 -16.30 9.36 -1.87
CA ASN A 187 -15.89 8.97 -0.51
C ASN A 187 -16.89 8.02 0.16
N GLY A 188 -18.18 8.09 -0.20
CA GLY A 188 -19.23 7.19 0.27
C GLY A 188 -19.00 5.72 -0.09
N GLU A 189 -18.25 5.42 -1.15
CA GLU A 189 -17.90 4.03 -1.50
C GLU A 189 -17.01 3.37 -0.43
N CYS A 190 -16.23 4.16 0.31
CA CYS A 190 -15.36 3.70 1.40
C CYS A 190 -16.04 3.75 2.78
N ALA A 191 -17.32 4.15 2.87
CA ALA A 191 -18.05 4.26 4.13
C ALA A 191 -18.00 3.00 5.00
N SER A 192 -17.94 1.80 4.37
CA SER A 192 -17.84 0.52 5.08
C SER A 192 -16.53 0.32 5.85
N LEU A 193 -15.51 1.14 5.63
CA LEU A 193 -14.21 1.07 6.32
C LEU A 193 -14.19 1.93 7.60
N VAL A 194 -15.23 2.73 7.82
CA VAL A 194 -15.29 3.67 8.93
C VAL A 194 -16.26 3.17 9.98
N THR A 195 -15.72 2.97 11.18
CA THR A 195 -16.44 2.47 12.35
C THR A 195 -16.98 3.58 13.24
N ASP A 196 -16.34 4.77 13.23
CA ASP A 196 -16.83 5.94 13.98
C ASP A 196 -18.03 6.59 13.28
N ARG A 197 -19.11 6.82 14.02
CA ARG A 197 -20.37 7.33 13.45
C ARG A 197 -20.27 8.79 12.98
N LYS A 198 -19.46 9.62 13.65
CA LYS A 198 -19.30 11.03 13.28
C LYS A 198 -18.46 11.13 12.00
N GLU A 199 -17.39 10.35 11.93
CA GLU A 199 -16.56 10.20 10.74
C GLU A 199 -17.37 9.69 9.54
N LEU A 200 -18.21 8.68 9.76
CA LEU A 200 -19.08 8.12 8.73
C LEU A 200 -20.07 9.14 8.18
N ALA A 201 -20.65 9.99 9.04
CA ALA A 201 -21.52 11.07 8.60
C ALA A 201 -20.74 12.09 7.74
N ALA A 202 -19.56 12.50 8.18
CA ALA A 202 -18.71 13.43 7.42
C ALA A 202 -18.31 12.90 6.04
N LEU A 203 -18.06 11.59 5.92
CA LEU A 203 -17.73 10.94 4.64
C LEU A 203 -18.89 10.89 3.65
N ARG A 204 -20.13 10.77 4.13
CA ARG A 204 -21.33 10.66 3.29
C ARG A 204 -21.88 12.00 2.80
N HIS A 205 -21.43 13.10 3.40
CA HIS A 205 -21.87 14.46 3.08
C HIS A 205 -20.86 15.24 2.23
N LYS A 206 -19.75 14.62 1.83
CA LYS A 206 -18.73 15.18 0.94
C LYS A 206 -18.79 14.49 -0.40
#